data_AF-A0A1U7VXF9-F1
#
_entry.id   AF-A0A1U7VXF9-F1
#
_cell.length_a   1.000
_cell.length_b   1.000
_cell.length_c   1.000
_cell.angle_alpha   90.00
_cell.angle_beta   90.00
_cell.angle_gamma   90.00
#
_symmetry.space_group_name_H-M   'P 1'
#
loop_
_entity.id
_entity.type
_entity.pdbx_description
1 polymer ?
#
loop_
_entity_poly.entity_id
_entity_poly.type
_entity_poly.pdbx_seq_one_letter_code
_entity_poly.pdbx_strand_id
1 'polypeptide(L)'
;MNLILSLRDFFSVKREGKGPTEFTETLNRITIVTLAIIIKTCGIGEFDQLLYLQTMLEQILATSQHTWSEKTLRYFPSILRDALSGRMDKRGLAIHAWQQIELLRHVSCPYGLI
;
A
#
# COMPACT_ATOMS: atom_id res chain seq x y z
N MET A 1 6.18 26.11 7.62
CA MET A 1 5.26 25.05 8.12
C MET A 1 5.73 23.72 7.53
N ASN A 2 6.10 22.74 8.35
CA ASN A 2 6.73 21.50 7.87
C ASN A 2 5.63 20.44 7.64
N LEU A 3 5.22 20.25 6.38
CA LEU A 3 4.03 19.47 6.01
C LEU A 3 4.10 18.00 6.45
N ILE A 4 5.32 17.47 6.58
CA ILE A 4 5.58 16.12 7.10
C ILE A 4 5.24 16.02 8.58
N LEU A 5 5.52 17.08 9.36
CA LEU A 5 5.13 17.13 10.77
C LEU A 5 3.61 17.28 10.93
N SER A 6 2.91 17.95 10.01
CA SER A 6 1.44 17.99 10.03
C SER A 6 0.81 16.62 9.72
N LEU A 7 1.45 15.79 8.89
CA LEU A 7 1.03 14.41 8.68
C LEU A 7 1.25 13.56 9.95
N ARG A 8 2.26 13.87 10.77
CA ARG A 8 2.54 13.15 12.02
C ARG A 8 1.39 13.20 13.01
N ASP A 9 0.80 14.38 13.19
CA ASP A 9 -0.31 14.54 14.12
C ASP A 9 -1.52 13.71 13.67
N PHE A 10 -1.73 13.63 12.35
CA PHE A 10 -2.76 12.77 11.76
C PHE A 10 -2.52 11.27 12.03
N PHE A 11 -1.27 10.78 11.91
CA PHE A 11 -0.95 9.37 12.22
C PHE A 11 -1.00 9.02 13.69
N SER A 12 -0.69 9.99 14.56
CA SER A 12 -0.76 9.80 16.01
C SER A 12 -2.20 9.54 16.46
N VAL A 13 -3.16 10.25 15.86
CA VAL A 13 -4.61 10.05 16.10
C VAL A 13 -5.12 8.72 15.51
N LYS A 14 -4.56 8.28 14.38
CA LYS A 14 -4.97 7.03 13.72
C LYS A 14 -4.66 5.77 14.53
N ARG A 15 -3.66 5.82 15.43
CA ARG A 15 -3.21 4.67 16.24
C ARG A 15 -4.27 4.17 17.24
N GLU A 16 -5.31 4.94 17.51
CA GLU A 16 -6.42 4.56 18.41
C GLU A 16 -7.58 3.83 17.68
N GLY A 17 -7.54 3.70 16.34
CA GLY A 17 -8.62 3.12 15.54
C GLY A 17 -8.60 1.60 15.40
N LYS A 18 -9.79 0.98 15.34
CA LYS A 18 -10.01 -0.46 15.11
C LYS A 18 -9.56 -0.90 13.70
N GLY A 19 -8.35 -1.45 13.57
CA GLY A 19 -7.90 -2.29 12.44
C GLY A 19 -8.01 -1.72 11.00
N PRO A 20 -7.61 -2.51 9.99
CA PRO A 20 -7.77 -2.13 8.57
C PRO A 20 -9.25 -2.15 8.15
N THR A 21 -9.76 -1.02 7.66
CA THR A 21 -11.07 -0.91 6.99
C THR A 21 -10.88 -0.39 5.56
N GLU A 22 -11.87 -0.51 4.68
CA GLU A 22 -11.80 0.02 3.30
C GLU A 22 -11.56 1.54 3.27
N PHE A 23 -12.17 2.26 4.20
CA PHE A 23 -11.91 3.69 4.41
C PHE A 23 -10.45 3.93 4.84
N THR A 24 -9.94 3.13 5.77
CA THR A 24 -8.54 3.16 6.22
C THR A 24 -7.57 2.90 5.07
N GLU A 25 -7.91 1.99 4.16
CA GLU A 25 -7.12 1.62 2.98
C GLU A 25 -7.02 2.77 1.97
N THR A 26 -8.15 3.44 1.69
CA THR A 26 -8.19 4.63 0.82
C THR A 26 -7.34 5.76 1.39
N LEU A 27 -7.47 6.04 2.69
CA LEU A 27 -6.64 7.04 3.36
C LEU A 27 -5.15 6.68 3.35
N ASN A 28 -4.81 5.41 3.54
CA ASN A 28 -3.43 4.93 3.47
C ASN A 28 -2.83 5.14 2.08
N ARG A 29 -3.58 4.84 1.00
CA ARG A 29 -3.16 5.11 -0.38
C ARG A 29 -2.96 6.60 -0.65
N ILE A 30 -3.90 7.44 -0.23
CA ILE A 30 -3.79 8.91 -0.37
C ILE A 30 -2.55 9.40 0.35
N THR A 31 -2.28 8.92 1.56
CA THR A 31 -1.12 9.35 2.33
C THR A 31 0.19 8.99 1.63
N ILE A 32 0.31 7.77 1.11
CA ILE A 32 1.50 7.34 0.36
C ILE A 32 1.75 8.25 -0.85
N VAL A 33 0.68 8.62 -1.59
CA VAL A 33 0.77 9.56 -2.72
C VAL A 33 1.18 10.94 -2.26
N THR A 34 0.60 11.45 -1.17
CA THR A 34 0.95 12.75 -0.58
C THR A 34 2.42 12.78 -0.16
N LEU A 35 2.92 11.72 0.49
CA LEU A 35 4.35 11.60 0.83
C LEU A 35 5.23 11.62 -0.42
N ALA A 36 4.85 10.90 -1.48
CA ALA A 36 5.59 10.89 -2.73
C ALA A 36 5.71 12.28 -3.34
N ILE A 37 4.62 13.06 -3.32
CA ILE A 37 4.61 14.45 -3.79
C ILE A 37 5.54 15.29 -2.92
N ILE A 38 5.38 15.26 -1.59
CA ILE A 38 6.17 16.07 -0.66
C ILE A 38 7.66 15.79 -0.80
N ILE A 39 8.07 14.52 -0.80
CA ILE A 39 9.48 14.15 -0.95
C ILE A 39 10.02 14.66 -2.29
N LYS A 40 9.23 14.58 -3.36
CA LYS A 40 9.64 15.00 -4.69
C LYS A 40 9.73 16.52 -4.85
N THR A 41 8.88 17.29 -4.15
CA THR A 41 8.82 18.75 -4.26
C THR A 41 9.66 19.47 -3.22
N CYS A 42 9.84 18.89 -2.04
CA CYS A 42 10.49 19.54 -0.89
C CYS A 42 11.81 18.87 -0.49
N GLY A 43 12.09 17.66 -0.99
CA GLY A 43 13.24 16.87 -0.57
C GLY A 43 13.08 16.26 0.83
N ILE A 44 14.07 15.48 1.24
CA ILE A 44 14.22 15.00 2.62
C ILE A 44 15.44 15.72 3.19
N GLY A 45 15.20 16.66 4.10
CA GLY A 45 16.24 17.59 4.57
C GLY A 45 17.11 17.03 5.68
N GLU A 46 16.57 16.20 6.57
CA GLU A 46 17.26 15.76 7.80
C GLU A 46 17.10 14.27 8.10
N PHE A 47 18.08 13.70 8.82
CA PHE A 47 18.13 12.29 9.21
C PHE A 47 16.92 11.87 10.07
N ASP A 48 16.49 12.72 11.00
CA ASP A 48 15.29 12.47 11.82
C ASP A 48 14.03 12.37 10.97
N GLN A 49 13.95 13.16 9.90
CA GLN A 49 12.84 13.11 8.95
C GLN A 49 12.81 11.78 8.17
N LEU A 50 13.98 11.18 7.92
CA LEU A 50 14.11 9.87 7.28
C LEU A 50 13.66 8.74 8.21
N LEU A 51 14.11 8.73 9.47
CA LEU A 51 13.72 7.75 10.48
C LEU A 51 12.22 7.80 10.78
N TYR A 52 11.68 9.03 10.82
CA TYR A 52 10.25 9.26 10.98
C TYR A 52 9.44 8.73 9.79
N LEU A 53 9.89 9.02 8.56
CA LEU A 53 9.27 8.52 7.34
C LEU A 53 9.22 6.99 7.32
N GLN A 54 10.31 6.34 7.71
CA GLN A 54 10.38 4.88 7.80
C GLN A 54 9.34 4.33 8.79
N THR A 55 9.30 4.85 10.02
CA THR A 55 8.35 4.40 11.05
C THR A 55 6.90 4.59 10.59
N MET A 56 6.60 5.70 9.93
CA MET A 56 5.26 6.00 9.43
C MET A 56 4.86 5.06 8.29
N LEU A 57 5.79 4.75 7.38
CA LEU A 57 5.56 3.77 6.32
C LEU A 57 5.31 2.39 6.91
N GLU A 58 6.11 1.93 7.87
CA GLU A 58 5.90 0.63 8.53
C GLU A 58 4.51 0.52 9.16
N GLN A 59 4.03 1.57 9.85
CA GLN A 59 2.69 1.62 10.43
C GLN A 59 1.58 1.55 9.37
N ILE A 60 1.71 2.34 8.28
CA ILE A 60 0.76 2.31 7.16
C ILE A 60 0.73 0.93 6.53
N LEU A 61 1.92 0.35 6.30
CA LEU A 61 2.05 -0.93 5.63
C LEU A 61 1.54 -2.08 6.50
N ALA A 62 1.77 -2.05 7.82
CA ALA A 62 1.25 -3.04 8.76
C ALA A 62 -0.29 -3.10 8.76
N THR A 63 -0.95 -1.98 8.46
CA THR A 63 -2.41 -1.84 8.49
C THR A 63 -3.06 -1.79 7.11
N SER A 64 -2.30 -2.04 6.04
CA SER A 64 -2.80 -1.96 4.66
C SER A 64 -2.54 -3.22 3.87
N GLN A 65 -3.43 -3.55 2.94
CA GLN A 65 -3.24 -4.63 1.97
C GLN A 65 -2.98 -4.17 0.53
N HIS A 66 -2.99 -2.85 0.27
CA HIS A 66 -2.77 -2.35 -1.08
C HIS A 66 -1.38 -2.67 -1.63
N THR A 67 -1.38 -2.90 -2.94
CA THR A 67 -0.22 -2.94 -3.81
C THR A 67 -0.30 -1.82 -4.84
N TRP A 68 0.85 -1.50 -5.43
CA TRP A 68 1.02 -0.48 -6.45
C TRP A 68 1.52 -1.14 -7.74
N SER A 69 0.97 -0.74 -8.88
CA SER A 69 1.50 -1.19 -10.17
C SER A 69 2.87 -0.57 -10.45
N GLU A 70 3.69 -1.25 -11.24
CA GLU A 70 5.00 -0.76 -11.67
C GLU A 70 4.89 0.61 -12.37
N LYS A 71 3.84 0.79 -13.19
CA LYS A 71 3.53 2.06 -13.86
C LYS A 71 3.32 3.21 -12.87
N THR A 72 2.81 2.94 -11.67
CA THR A 72 2.64 3.97 -10.63
C THR A 72 3.94 4.14 -9.83
N LEU A 73 4.58 3.04 -9.44
CA LEU A 73 5.81 3.05 -8.64
C LEU A 73 6.95 3.82 -9.33
N ARG A 74 7.03 3.83 -10.66
CA ARG A 74 8.05 4.60 -11.41
C ARG A 74 8.00 6.11 -11.16
N TYR A 75 6.87 6.64 -10.70
CA TYR A 75 6.71 8.06 -10.40
C TYR A 75 7.11 8.42 -8.97
N PHE A 76 7.23 7.43 -8.09
CA PHE A 76 7.55 7.62 -6.69
C PHE A 76 9.05 7.82 -6.49
N PRO A 77 9.46 8.60 -5.46
CA PRO A 77 10.84 8.64 -5.00
C PRO A 77 11.38 7.25 -4.68
N SER A 78 12.69 7.03 -4.87
CA SER A 78 13.33 5.72 -4.66
C SER A 78 13.03 5.11 -3.29
N ILE A 79 13.14 5.92 -2.22
CA ILE A 79 12.84 5.48 -0.86
C ILE A 79 11.43 4.89 -0.67
N LEU A 80 10.43 5.47 -1.34
CA LEU A 80 9.07 4.92 -1.31
C LEU A 80 8.93 3.72 -2.23
N ARG A 81 9.56 3.77 -3.41
CA ARG A 81 9.53 2.67 -4.37
C ARG A 81 10.07 1.40 -3.74
N ASP A 82 11.24 1.47 -3.09
CA ASP A 82 11.94 0.33 -2.52
C ASP A 82 11.14 -0.27 -1.34
N ALA A 83 10.52 0.58 -0.52
CA ALA A 83 9.63 0.15 0.58
C ALA A 83 8.34 -0.52 0.08
N LEU A 84 7.83 -0.12 -1.09
CA LEU A 84 6.55 -0.61 -1.64
C LEU A 84 6.70 -1.79 -2.60
N SER A 85 7.84 -1.92 -3.28
CA SER A 85 8.08 -2.98 -4.27
C SER A 85 8.18 -4.37 -3.65
N GLY A 86 8.54 -4.49 -2.37
CA GLY A 86 8.64 -5.78 -1.67
C GLY A 86 7.31 -6.40 -1.24
N ARG A 87 6.18 -5.77 -1.55
CA ARG A 87 4.85 -6.18 -1.06
C ARG A 87 4.24 -7.25 -1.97
N MET A 88 4.00 -8.43 -1.42
CA MET A 88 3.26 -9.48 -2.13
C MET A 88 1.81 -9.06 -2.38
N ASP A 89 1.38 -9.17 -3.64
CA ASP A 89 -0.02 -8.93 -4.01
C ASP A 89 -0.92 -10.10 -3.64
N LYS A 90 -1.51 -10.03 -2.44
CA LYS A 90 -2.50 -11.03 -1.98
C LYS A 90 -3.73 -11.09 -2.87
N ARG A 91 -4.06 -9.99 -3.58
CA ARG A 91 -5.17 -10.00 -4.55
C ARG A 91 -4.81 -10.82 -5.77
N GLY A 92 -3.59 -10.67 -6.29
CA GLY A 92 -3.05 -11.51 -7.35
C GLY A 92 -3.08 -13.00 -7.01
N LEU A 93 -2.73 -13.35 -5.77
CA LEU A 93 -2.86 -14.72 -5.26
C LEU A 93 -4.31 -15.20 -5.21
N ALA A 94 -5.25 -14.37 -4.74
CA ALA A 94 -6.67 -14.71 -4.71
C ALA A 94 -7.26 -14.88 -6.11
N ILE A 95 -6.86 -14.04 -7.08
CA ILE A 95 -7.26 -14.16 -8.48
C ILE A 95 -6.72 -15.45 -9.09
N HIS A 96 -5.44 -15.76 -8.86
CA HIS A 96 -4.85 -17.02 -9.32
C HIS A 96 -5.57 -18.24 -8.70
N ALA A 97 -5.85 -18.20 -7.40
CA ALA A 97 -6.61 -19.25 -6.72
C ALA A 97 -8.01 -19.42 -7.30
N TRP A 98 -8.70 -18.31 -7.60
CA TRP A 98 -10.01 -18.35 -8.26
C TRP A 98 -9.93 -18.96 -9.66
N GLN A 99 -8.93 -18.57 -10.47
CA GLN A 99 -8.70 -19.16 -11.80
C GLN A 99 -8.39 -20.66 -11.74
N GLN A 100 -7.65 -21.11 -10.74
CA GLN A 100 -7.39 -22.54 -10.54
C GLN A 100 -8.67 -23.32 -10.22
N ILE A 101 -9.56 -22.76 -9.40
CA ILE A 101 -10.87 -23.36 -9.12
C ILE A 101 -11.74 -23.39 -10.39
N GLU A 102 -11.71 -22.35 -11.21
CA GLU A 102 -12.45 -22.31 -12.48
C GLU A 102 -11.95 -23.38 -13.47
N LEU A 103 -10.63 -23.52 -13.60
CA LEU A 103 -10.01 -24.57 -14.41
C LEU A 103 -10.37 -25.96 -13.89
N LEU A 104 -10.31 -26.19 -12.57
CA LEU A 104 -10.70 -27.45 -11.94
C LEU A 104 -12.18 -27.78 -12.13
N ARG A 105 -13.06 -26.77 -12.13
CA ARG A 105 -14.49 -26.94 -12.41
C ARG A 105 -14.72 -27.40 -13.85
N HIS A 106 -14.00 -26.81 -14.81
CA HIS A 106 -14.07 -27.21 -16.21
C HIS A 106 -13.53 -28.63 -16.45
N VAL A 107 -12.54 -29.08 -15.70
CA VAL A 107 -11.96 -30.43 -15.83
C VAL A 107 -12.83 -31.49 -15.11
N SER A 108 -13.52 -31.14 -14.01
CA SER A 108 -14.38 -32.06 -13.27
C SER A 108 -15.77 -32.29 -13.88
N CYS A 109 -16.19 -31.48 -14.86
CA CYS A 109 -17.42 -31.70 -15.64
C CYS A 109 -17.09 -31.98 -17.13
N PRO A 110 -16.66 -33.19 -17.51
CA PRO A 110 -16.39 -33.52 -18.91
C PRO A 110 -17.66 -33.73 -19.74
N TYR A 111 -18.86 -33.78 -19.12
CA TYR A 111 -20.13 -33.93 -19.82
C TYR A 111 -21.15 -32.92 -19.28
N GLY A 112 -21.39 -31.86 -20.05
CA GLY A 112 -22.53 -30.99 -19.82
C GLY A 112 -23.83 -31.78 -20.01
N LEU A 113 -24.53 -32.05 -18.91
CA LEU A 113 -25.94 -32.40 -18.92
C LEU A 113 -26.68 -31.19 -18.35
N ILE A 114 -27.16 -30.36 -19.28
CA ILE A 114 -28.33 -29.49 -19.10
C ILE A 114 -29.55 -30.37 -19.34
#